data_AF-A0A1W9QGX6-F1
#
_entry.id   AF-A0A1W9QGX6-F1
#
_cell.length_a   1.000
_cell.length_b   1.000
_cell.length_c   1.000
_cell.angle_alpha   90.00
_cell.angle_beta   90.00
_cell.angle_gamma   90.00
#
_symmetry.space_group_name_H-M   'P 1'
#
loop_
_entity.id
_entity.type
_entity.pdbx_description
1 polymer ?
#
loop_
_entity_poly.entity_id
_entity_poly.type
_entity_poly.pdbx_seq_one_letter_code
_entity_poly.pdbx_strand_id
1 'polypeptide(L)'
;MEQPRARPDLEENRGPSAPGEKKPPPRKGRCGAFDCAFFDGADSALAWTIAEHSPSVIAFGEAHAQEGTPGKSTALRFADELLPALAPQSHFLLVELLVPPSGCAEAKEKVQTESDKVTEGQSKENQNDYITLGHRSKALGVPVDVLRPSCAEFETIAADPEPVFRMMTLIAELSTKVVLEERAKAPSHKPLILTYGGALHNDIEPRPGFEPMSFGPALLEKTSGRYIEIDLVRPEGLNESAWARLAWFDALPSAESQRKPHETALVRRGPGSYALLLTAAPLAKEPSQELQQ
;
A
#
# COMPACT_ATOMS: atom_id res chain seq x y z
N MET A 1 58.46 17.15 19.96
CA MET A 1 57.28 16.41 20.44
C MET A 1 56.08 16.93 19.68
N GLU A 2 55.76 16.31 18.55
CA GLU A 2 54.56 16.61 17.76
C GLU A 2 53.56 15.47 17.96
N GLN A 3 52.31 15.82 18.29
CA GLN A 3 51.22 14.86 18.43
C GLN A 3 50.69 14.46 17.04
N PRO A 4 50.36 13.17 16.79
CA PRO A 4 49.76 12.77 15.53
C PRO A 4 48.26 13.11 15.50
N ARG A 5 47.82 13.78 14.44
CA ARG A 5 46.40 14.03 14.14
C ARG A 5 45.69 12.72 13.82
N ALA A 6 44.55 12.49 14.47
CA ALA A 6 43.64 11.40 14.16
C ALA A 6 43.07 11.56 12.74
N ARG A 7 43.03 10.45 11.98
CA ARG A 7 42.36 10.37 10.68
C ARG A 7 40.83 10.35 10.90
N PRO A 8 40.03 11.04 10.09
CA PRO A 8 38.58 10.90 10.13
C PRO A 8 38.20 9.51 9.61
N ASP A 9 37.25 8.89 10.30
CA ASP A 9 36.67 7.59 9.96
C ASP A 9 36.15 7.59 8.51
N LEU A 10 36.70 6.68 7.70
CA LEU A 10 36.17 6.36 6.39
C LEU A 10 34.85 5.63 6.60
N GLU A 11 33.75 6.26 6.21
CA GLU A 11 32.45 5.59 6.06
C GLU A 11 32.64 4.32 5.20
N GLU A 12 32.32 3.19 5.81
CA GLU A 12 32.44 1.87 5.21
C GLU A 12 31.43 1.75 4.05
N ASN A 13 31.98 1.79 2.84
CA ASN A 13 31.29 1.65 1.57
C ASN A 13 30.57 0.29 1.52
N ARG A 14 29.27 0.23 1.88
CA ARG A 14 28.48 -1.00 1.76
C ARG A 14 28.03 -1.18 0.32
N GLY A 15 28.76 -2.01 -0.41
CA GLY A 15 28.29 -2.59 -1.66
C GLY A 15 27.01 -3.43 -1.47
N PRO A 16 26.35 -3.84 -2.56
CA PRO A 16 25.13 -4.64 -2.48
C PRO A 16 25.38 -5.94 -1.72
N SER A 17 24.57 -6.21 -0.69
CA SER A 17 24.65 -7.43 0.12
C SER A 17 24.51 -8.68 -0.75
N ALA A 18 25.38 -9.66 -0.49
CA ALA A 18 25.38 -10.94 -1.17
C ALA A 18 24.09 -11.75 -0.90
N PRO A 19 23.62 -12.58 -1.84
CA PRO A 19 22.45 -13.44 -1.62
C PRO A 19 22.72 -14.41 -0.45
N GLY A 20 21.95 -14.30 0.63
CA GLY A 20 22.04 -15.19 1.80
C GLY A 20 22.51 -14.55 3.10
N GLU A 21 22.88 -13.27 3.10
CA GLU A 21 23.18 -12.55 4.33
C GLU A 21 21.88 -12.30 5.12
N LYS A 22 21.80 -12.80 6.36
CA LYS A 22 20.65 -12.57 7.23
C LYS A 22 20.56 -11.06 7.48
N LYS A 23 19.54 -10.40 6.92
CA LYS A 23 19.27 -8.98 7.20
C LYS A 23 19.23 -8.77 8.72
N PRO A 24 19.87 -7.71 9.24
CA PRO A 24 19.90 -7.45 10.67
C PRO A 24 18.47 -7.33 11.22
N PRO A 25 18.23 -7.72 12.49
CA PRO A 25 16.92 -7.57 13.10
C PRO A 25 16.54 -6.08 13.14
N PRO A 26 15.25 -5.74 12.97
CA PRO A 26 14.84 -4.34 13.01
C PRO A 26 15.13 -3.72 14.36
N ARG A 27 15.46 -2.43 14.34
CA ARG A 27 15.51 -1.64 15.55
C ARG A 27 14.08 -1.45 16.06
N LYS A 28 13.79 -1.91 17.27
CA LYS A 28 12.46 -1.77 17.88
C LYS A 28 12.33 -0.42 18.58
N GLY A 29 11.11 0.11 18.63
CA GLY A 29 10.77 1.33 19.34
C GLY A 29 9.29 1.42 19.67
N ARG A 30 8.86 2.60 20.16
CA ARG A 30 7.48 2.90 20.54
C ARG A 30 7.06 4.19 19.85
N CYS A 31 6.06 4.16 18.97
CA CYS A 31 5.53 5.38 18.34
C CYS A 31 4.21 5.77 19.00
N GLY A 32 4.31 6.54 20.08
CA GLY A 32 3.17 6.83 20.95
C GLY A 32 2.62 5.56 21.60
N ALA A 33 1.34 5.26 21.38
CA ALA A 33 0.68 4.08 21.91
C ALA A 33 1.10 2.76 21.21
N PHE A 34 1.73 2.86 20.04
CA PHE A 34 2.00 1.72 19.17
C PHE A 34 3.43 1.18 19.30
N ASP A 35 3.58 -0.12 19.06
CA ASP A 35 4.89 -0.72 18.86
C ASP A 35 5.39 -0.44 17.44
N CYS A 36 6.68 -0.18 17.30
CA CYS A 36 7.30 0.14 16.01
C CYS A 36 8.58 -0.62 15.78
N ALA A 37 8.89 -0.81 14.50
CA ALA A 37 10.14 -1.36 14.01
C ALA A 37 10.69 -0.48 12.89
N PHE A 38 12.00 -0.21 12.92
CA PHE A 38 12.69 0.59 11.92
C PHE A 38 13.56 -0.31 11.04
N PHE A 39 13.51 -0.08 9.74
CA PHE A 39 14.15 -0.92 8.73
C PHE A 39 14.89 -0.09 7.69
N ASP A 40 16.03 -0.60 7.24
CA ASP A 40 16.74 -0.10 6.06
C ASP A 40 15.94 -0.48 4.80
N GLY A 41 14.94 0.34 4.46
CA GLY A 41 14.07 0.17 3.30
C GLY A 41 12.74 -0.58 3.56
N ALA A 42 11.76 -0.29 2.71
CA ALA A 42 10.42 -0.88 2.76
C ALA A 42 10.41 -2.39 2.45
N ASP A 43 11.32 -2.85 1.58
CA ASP A 43 11.49 -4.26 1.24
C ASP A 43 11.90 -5.11 2.46
N SER A 44 12.75 -4.56 3.32
CA SER A 44 13.15 -5.19 4.58
C SER A 44 11.98 -5.30 5.57
N ALA A 45 11.15 -4.27 5.66
CA ALA A 45 9.94 -4.29 6.47
C ALA A 45 8.94 -5.34 5.96
N LEU A 46 8.72 -5.41 4.65
CA LEU A 46 7.84 -6.41 4.03
C LEU A 46 8.33 -7.84 4.27
N ALA A 47 9.61 -8.11 4.04
CA ALA A 47 10.19 -9.43 4.25
C ALA A 47 10.01 -9.89 5.70
N TRP A 48 10.18 -8.98 6.67
CA TRP A 48 9.94 -9.26 8.08
C TRP A 48 8.47 -9.59 8.36
N THR A 49 7.53 -8.78 7.86
CA THR A 49 6.08 -9.02 8.01
C THR A 49 5.64 -10.35 7.39
N ILE A 50 6.17 -10.69 6.20
CA ILE A 50 5.87 -11.96 5.54
C ILE A 50 6.41 -13.14 6.35
N ALA A 51 7.64 -13.04 6.86
CA ALA A 51 8.25 -14.10 7.66
C ALA A 51 7.49 -14.34 8.98
N GLU A 52 7.01 -13.27 9.62
CA GLU A 52 6.26 -13.35 10.88
C GLU A 52 4.87 -13.98 10.69
N HIS A 53 4.17 -13.64 9.61
CA HIS A 53 2.74 -13.98 9.46
C HIS A 53 2.43 -15.06 8.44
N SER A 54 3.34 -15.36 7.51
CA SER A 54 3.09 -16.26 6.37
C SER A 54 1.75 -15.98 5.66
N PRO A 55 1.50 -14.72 5.23
CA PRO A 55 0.20 -14.30 4.72
C PRO A 55 -0.17 -14.99 3.40
N SER A 56 -1.48 -15.16 3.18
CA SER A 56 -2.02 -15.52 1.87
C SER A 56 -2.57 -14.33 1.10
N VAL A 57 -2.87 -13.24 1.81
CA VAL A 57 -3.32 -11.98 1.24
C VAL A 57 -2.61 -10.83 1.96
N ILE A 58 -2.04 -9.89 1.21
CA ILE A 58 -1.60 -8.59 1.75
C ILE A 58 -2.36 -7.50 1.01
N ALA A 59 -3.09 -6.67 1.74
CA ALA A 59 -3.78 -5.52 1.21
C ALA A 59 -3.01 -4.24 1.55
N PHE A 60 -2.68 -3.48 0.50
CA PHE A 60 -2.02 -2.20 0.60
C PHE A 60 -3.03 -1.06 0.47
N GLY A 61 -3.14 -0.27 1.52
CA GLY A 61 -3.94 0.94 1.57
C GLY A 61 -3.08 2.18 1.37
N GLU A 62 -3.58 3.19 0.66
CA GLU A 62 -3.01 4.54 0.68
C GLU A 62 -4.11 5.56 1.00
N ALA A 63 -3.71 6.71 1.52
CA ALA A 63 -4.51 7.89 1.31
C ALA A 63 -4.10 8.52 -0.03
N HIS A 64 -5.09 8.69 -0.92
CA HIS A 64 -4.86 9.11 -2.29
C HIS A 64 -4.08 10.41 -2.39
N ALA A 65 -3.18 10.49 -3.37
CA ALA A 65 -2.34 11.66 -3.53
C ALA A 65 -3.20 12.91 -3.79
N GLN A 66 -2.89 13.98 -3.06
CA GLN A 66 -3.58 15.26 -3.16
C GLN A 66 -2.94 16.11 -4.26
N GLU A 67 -3.74 16.97 -4.90
CA GLU A 67 -3.25 17.92 -5.89
C GLU A 67 -2.11 18.78 -5.32
N GLY A 68 -1.05 18.99 -6.13
CA GLY A 68 0.11 19.79 -5.73
C GLY A 68 1.08 19.11 -4.76
N THR A 69 0.85 17.86 -4.36
CA THR A 69 1.80 17.15 -3.51
C THR A 69 3.09 16.82 -4.27
N PRO A 70 4.28 17.25 -3.81
CA PRO A 70 5.53 16.98 -4.51
C PRO A 70 5.96 15.51 -4.42
N GLY A 71 6.75 15.07 -5.40
CA GLY A 71 7.37 13.74 -5.44
C GLY A 71 6.47 12.62 -6.01
N LYS A 72 7.01 11.40 -6.05
CA LYS A 72 6.27 10.22 -6.53
C LYS A 72 5.12 9.89 -5.59
N SER A 73 3.94 9.58 -6.14
CA SER A 73 2.80 9.04 -5.40
C SER A 73 3.15 7.74 -4.68
N THR A 74 2.37 7.40 -3.66
CA THR A 74 2.53 6.13 -2.95
C THR A 74 2.33 4.95 -3.90
N ALA A 75 1.42 5.05 -4.88
CA ALA A 75 1.24 4.03 -5.92
C ALA A 75 2.50 3.80 -6.77
N LEU A 76 3.15 4.86 -7.24
CA LEU A 76 4.40 4.74 -7.99
C LEU A 76 5.53 4.21 -7.11
N ARG A 77 5.60 4.61 -5.84
CA ARG A 77 6.58 4.07 -4.89
C ARG A 77 6.34 2.59 -4.61
N PHE A 78 5.10 2.16 -4.46
CA PHE A 78 4.75 0.75 -4.34
C PHE A 78 5.21 -0.04 -5.56
N ALA A 79 4.89 0.46 -6.76
CA ALA A 79 5.27 -0.17 -8.02
C ALA A 79 6.79 -0.33 -8.17
N ASP A 80 7.57 0.68 -7.77
CA ASP A 80 9.01 0.72 -7.97
C ASP A 80 9.82 0.08 -6.81
N GLU A 81 9.37 0.23 -5.56
CA GLU A 81 10.16 -0.12 -4.36
C GLU A 81 9.68 -1.41 -3.67
N LEU A 82 8.37 -1.70 -3.69
CA LEU A 82 7.78 -2.80 -2.90
C LEU A 82 7.39 -3.99 -3.78
N LEU A 83 6.70 -3.74 -4.90
CA LEU A 83 6.19 -4.79 -5.78
C LEU A 83 7.28 -5.73 -6.31
N PRO A 84 8.50 -5.29 -6.69
CA PRO A 84 9.57 -6.19 -7.13
C PRO A 84 9.98 -7.24 -6.08
N ALA A 85 9.92 -6.89 -4.78
CA ALA A 85 10.24 -7.80 -3.69
C ALA A 85 9.12 -8.84 -3.45
N LEU A 86 7.88 -8.50 -3.77
CA LEU A 86 6.71 -9.36 -3.59
C LEU A 86 6.45 -10.27 -4.80
N ALA A 87 6.76 -9.79 -6.01
CA ALA A 87 6.46 -10.46 -7.27
C ALA A 87 6.89 -11.94 -7.35
N PRO A 88 8.05 -12.36 -6.81
CA PRO A 88 8.46 -13.78 -6.86
C PRO A 88 7.47 -14.74 -6.20
N GLN A 89 6.69 -14.30 -5.21
CA GLN A 89 5.72 -15.11 -4.47
C GLN A 89 4.26 -14.75 -4.75
N SER A 90 4.01 -13.68 -5.51
CA SER A 90 2.66 -13.19 -5.82
C SER A 90 2.03 -13.89 -7.02
N HIS A 91 0.81 -14.38 -6.84
CA HIS A 91 -0.05 -14.89 -7.89
C HIS A 91 -0.72 -13.77 -8.68
N PHE A 92 -1.17 -12.74 -7.97
CA PHE A 92 -2.15 -11.79 -8.49
C PHE A 92 -2.07 -10.45 -7.74
N LEU A 93 -2.38 -9.36 -8.44
CA LEU A 93 -2.60 -8.03 -7.89
C LEU A 93 -4.00 -7.53 -8.29
N LEU A 94 -4.83 -7.22 -7.31
CA LEU A 94 -6.04 -6.42 -7.52
C LEU A 94 -5.72 -4.94 -7.32
N VAL A 95 -6.00 -4.10 -8.31
CA VAL A 95 -5.93 -2.64 -8.16
C VAL A 95 -7.36 -2.10 -8.04
N GLU A 96 -7.60 -1.27 -7.03
CA GLU A 96 -8.87 -0.60 -6.79
C GLU A 96 -9.11 0.51 -7.84
N LEU A 97 -9.38 0.09 -9.07
CA LEU A 97 -9.94 0.92 -10.13
C LEU A 97 -11.32 0.37 -10.47
N LEU A 98 -12.35 1.18 -10.28
CA LEU A 98 -13.72 0.82 -10.64
C LEU A 98 -13.95 1.18 -12.12
N VAL A 99 -13.98 0.17 -12.99
CA VAL A 99 -14.21 0.38 -14.43
C VAL A 99 -15.71 0.35 -14.73
N PRO A 100 -16.32 1.46 -15.17
CA PRO A 100 -17.76 1.50 -15.43
C PRO A 100 -18.20 0.51 -16.53
N PRO A 101 -19.37 -0.14 -16.39
CA PRO A 101 -19.86 -1.10 -17.37
C PRO A 101 -20.25 -0.47 -18.72
N SER A 102 -20.22 -1.25 -19.79
CA SER A 102 -20.88 -0.87 -21.05
C SER A 102 -22.38 -1.13 -20.96
N GLY A 103 -23.23 -0.17 -21.36
CA GLY A 103 -24.67 -0.40 -21.55
C GLY A 103 -25.65 0.36 -20.65
N CYS A 104 -25.21 1.06 -19.58
CA CYS A 104 -26.08 1.86 -18.70
C CYS A 104 -25.62 3.33 -18.59
N ALA A 105 -25.74 4.10 -19.69
CA ALA A 105 -25.19 5.46 -19.77
C ALA A 105 -25.69 6.41 -18.66
N GLU A 106 -26.99 6.41 -18.37
CA GLU A 106 -27.59 7.29 -17.36
C GLU A 106 -27.09 6.98 -15.94
N ALA A 107 -27.03 5.70 -15.57
CA ALA A 107 -26.51 5.28 -14.27
C ALA A 107 -25.04 5.68 -14.13
N LYS A 108 -24.23 5.47 -15.17
CA LYS A 108 -22.82 5.88 -15.17
C LYS A 108 -22.63 7.37 -14.97
N GLU A 109 -23.41 8.20 -15.64
CA GLU A 109 -23.30 9.66 -15.51
C GLU A 109 -23.59 10.11 -14.08
N LYS A 110 -24.63 9.54 -13.45
CA LYS A 110 -24.97 9.82 -12.05
C LYS A 110 -23.85 9.37 -11.09
N VAL A 111 -23.37 8.13 -11.24
CA VAL A 111 -22.28 7.60 -10.41
C VAL A 111 -21.00 8.42 -10.58
N GLN A 112 -20.67 8.80 -11.81
CA GLN A 112 -19.53 9.66 -12.11
C GLN A 112 -19.64 11.01 -11.42
N THR A 113 -20.83 11.64 -11.47
CA THR A 113 -21.07 12.94 -10.82
C THR A 113 -20.84 12.87 -9.31
N GLU A 114 -21.27 11.79 -8.66
CA GLU A 114 -21.04 11.61 -7.21
C GLU A 114 -19.58 11.26 -6.89
N SER A 115 -18.94 10.47 -7.75
CA SER A 115 -17.50 10.18 -7.65
C SER A 115 -16.66 11.46 -7.75
N ASP A 116 -16.98 12.35 -8.69
CA ASP A 116 -16.24 13.59 -8.92
C ASP A 116 -16.23 14.47 -7.66
N LYS A 117 -17.37 14.56 -6.95
CA LYS A 117 -17.49 15.33 -5.70
C LYS A 117 -16.57 14.81 -4.59
N VAL A 118 -16.41 13.49 -4.47
CA VAL A 118 -15.61 12.90 -3.39
C VAL A 118 -14.14 12.77 -3.74
N THR A 119 -13.81 12.82 -5.03
CA THR A 119 -12.43 12.90 -5.51
C THR A 119 -11.94 14.34 -5.69
N GLU A 120 -12.76 15.34 -5.36
CA GLU A 120 -12.36 16.75 -5.41
C GLU A 120 -11.11 16.99 -4.54
N GLY A 121 -10.09 17.64 -5.12
CA GLY A 121 -8.79 17.89 -4.48
C GLY A 121 -7.78 16.74 -4.58
N GLN A 122 -8.18 15.57 -5.07
CA GLN A 122 -7.23 14.52 -5.44
C GLN A 122 -6.46 14.90 -6.70
N SER A 123 -5.23 14.38 -6.83
CA SER A 123 -4.44 14.55 -8.04
C SER A 123 -5.14 13.89 -9.24
N LYS A 124 -5.22 14.64 -10.36
CA LYS A 124 -5.74 14.13 -11.64
C LYS A 124 -4.93 12.95 -12.18
N GLU A 125 -3.69 12.79 -11.73
CA GLU A 125 -2.80 11.70 -12.12
C GLU A 125 -3.02 10.42 -11.30
N ASN A 126 -3.86 10.41 -10.25
CA ASN A 126 -4.02 9.24 -9.38
C ASN A 126 -4.42 7.97 -10.16
N GLN A 127 -5.38 8.08 -11.07
CA GLN A 127 -5.78 6.95 -11.90
C GLN A 127 -4.66 6.52 -12.87
N ASN A 128 -3.89 7.48 -13.40
CA ASN A 128 -2.75 7.20 -14.28
C ASN A 128 -1.64 6.44 -13.53
N ASP A 129 -1.42 6.76 -12.26
CA ASP A 129 -0.45 6.05 -11.41
C ASP A 129 -0.89 4.61 -11.14
N TYR A 130 -2.19 4.37 -10.95
CA TYR A 130 -2.74 3.01 -10.77
C TYR A 130 -2.64 2.20 -12.08
N ILE A 131 -2.85 2.83 -13.23
CA ILE A 131 -2.61 2.22 -14.54
C ILE A 131 -1.12 1.86 -14.70
N THR A 132 -0.23 2.78 -14.30
CA THR A 132 1.22 2.56 -14.32
C THR A 132 1.62 1.40 -13.42
N LEU A 133 1.07 1.31 -12.21
CA LEU A 133 1.23 0.17 -11.31
C LEU A 133 0.80 -1.14 -12.00
N GLY A 134 -0.34 -1.14 -12.68
CA GLY A 134 -0.79 -2.30 -13.45
C GLY A 134 0.21 -2.73 -14.53
N HIS A 135 0.80 -1.79 -15.27
CA HIS A 135 1.84 -2.08 -16.25
C HIS A 135 3.12 -2.65 -15.59
N ARG A 136 3.54 -2.10 -14.45
CA ARG A 136 4.70 -2.60 -13.69
C ARG A 136 4.47 -4.02 -13.15
N SER A 137 3.27 -4.30 -12.64
CA SER A 137 2.87 -5.63 -12.19
C SER A 137 2.97 -6.68 -13.31
N LYS A 138 2.41 -6.36 -14.48
CA LYS A 138 2.49 -7.23 -15.67
C LYS A 138 3.94 -7.47 -16.10
N ALA A 139 4.78 -6.44 -16.08
CA ALA A 139 6.20 -6.55 -16.45
C ALA A 139 6.98 -7.48 -15.49
N LEU A 140 6.56 -7.56 -14.23
CA LEU A 140 7.12 -8.46 -13.21
C LEU A 140 6.52 -9.88 -13.26
N GLY A 141 5.63 -10.16 -14.22
CA GLY A 141 4.96 -11.46 -14.35
C GLY A 141 3.91 -11.72 -13.28
N VAL A 142 3.34 -10.66 -12.68
CA VAL A 142 2.22 -10.74 -11.76
C VAL A 142 0.95 -10.30 -12.52
N PRO A 143 0.03 -11.23 -12.82
CA PRO A 143 -1.30 -10.89 -13.31
C PRO A 143 -1.95 -9.79 -12.48
N VAL A 144 -2.60 -8.85 -13.15
CA VAL A 144 -3.26 -7.72 -12.50
C VAL A 144 -4.67 -7.59 -13.05
N ASP A 145 -5.60 -7.26 -12.16
CA ASP A 145 -6.96 -6.91 -12.54
C ASP A 145 -7.50 -5.71 -11.77
N VAL A 146 -8.69 -5.27 -12.19
CA VAL A 146 -9.43 -4.12 -11.68
C VAL A 146 -10.88 -4.51 -11.40
N LEU A 147 -11.63 -3.65 -10.71
CA LEU A 147 -13.01 -3.91 -10.32
C LEU A 147 -13.96 -3.66 -11.51
N ARG A 148 -14.80 -4.65 -11.84
CA ARG A 148 -15.76 -4.59 -12.96
C ARG A 148 -17.19 -4.83 -12.50
N PRO A 149 -17.88 -3.78 -12.02
CA PRO A 149 -19.30 -3.85 -11.72
C PRO A 149 -20.14 -4.01 -12.99
N SER A 150 -21.30 -4.62 -12.82
CA SER A 150 -22.37 -4.77 -13.80
C SER A 150 -23.24 -3.52 -13.88
N CYS A 151 -24.05 -3.43 -14.95
CA CYS A 151 -25.04 -2.36 -15.08
C CYS A 151 -26.01 -2.31 -13.91
N ALA A 152 -26.48 -3.47 -13.43
CA ALA A 152 -27.40 -3.57 -12.31
C ALA A 152 -26.79 -3.02 -11.00
N GLU A 153 -25.50 -3.27 -10.76
CA GLU A 153 -24.81 -2.71 -9.60
C GLU A 153 -24.67 -1.18 -9.71
N PHE A 154 -24.40 -0.66 -10.91
CA PHE A 154 -24.36 0.79 -11.17
C PHE A 154 -25.74 1.45 -11.03
N GLU A 155 -26.79 0.80 -11.51
CA GLU A 155 -28.17 1.26 -11.34
C GLU A 155 -28.57 1.29 -9.86
N THR A 156 -28.12 0.31 -9.08
CA THR A 156 -28.31 0.28 -7.63
C THR A 156 -27.63 1.48 -6.97
N ILE A 157 -26.38 1.79 -7.32
CA ILE A 157 -25.69 2.99 -6.81
C ILE A 157 -26.47 4.25 -7.21
N ALA A 158 -26.85 4.39 -8.48
CA ALA A 158 -27.49 5.58 -9.00
C ALA A 158 -28.90 5.83 -8.42
N ALA A 159 -29.55 4.80 -7.89
CA ALA A 159 -30.86 4.88 -7.24
C ALA A 159 -30.79 5.00 -5.71
N ASP A 160 -29.60 4.82 -5.12
CA ASP A 160 -29.41 4.86 -3.68
C ASP A 160 -29.51 6.30 -3.13
N PRO A 161 -30.16 6.52 -1.97
CA PRO A 161 -30.15 7.84 -1.32
C PRO A 161 -28.75 8.29 -0.88
N GLU A 162 -27.81 7.35 -0.68
CA GLU A 162 -26.42 7.59 -0.32
C GLU A 162 -25.47 6.92 -1.35
N PRO A 163 -25.41 7.44 -2.59
CA PRO A 163 -24.74 6.77 -3.71
C PRO A 163 -23.24 6.55 -3.47
N VAL A 164 -22.56 7.50 -2.82
CA VAL A 164 -21.15 7.34 -2.43
C VAL A 164 -20.97 6.17 -1.47
N PHE A 165 -21.80 6.08 -0.42
CA PHE A 165 -21.73 5.01 0.57
C PHE A 165 -21.95 3.64 -0.10
N ARG A 166 -22.96 3.55 -0.98
CA ARG A 166 -23.24 2.33 -1.75
C ARG A 166 -22.08 1.95 -2.68
N MET A 167 -21.47 2.93 -3.35
CA MET A 167 -20.29 2.70 -4.20
C MET A 167 -19.09 2.17 -3.41
N MET A 168 -18.79 2.75 -2.24
CA MET A 168 -17.71 2.29 -1.36
C MET A 168 -17.96 0.88 -0.83
N THR A 169 -19.21 0.55 -0.50
CA THR A 169 -19.61 -0.81 -0.09
C THR A 169 -19.42 -1.80 -1.25
N LEU A 170 -19.82 -1.43 -2.47
CA LEU A 170 -19.63 -2.28 -3.65
C LEU A 170 -18.15 -2.56 -3.94
N ILE A 171 -17.27 -1.58 -3.73
CA ILE A 171 -15.81 -1.77 -3.86
C ILE A 171 -15.33 -2.87 -2.91
N ALA A 172 -15.79 -2.87 -1.65
CA ALA A 172 -15.44 -3.91 -0.68
C ALA A 172 -16.00 -5.29 -1.06
N GLU A 173 -17.26 -5.35 -1.50
CA GLU A 173 -17.93 -6.56 -1.96
C GLU A 173 -17.17 -7.20 -3.15
N LEU A 174 -16.87 -6.40 -4.18
CA LEU A 174 -16.14 -6.86 -5.36
C LEU A 174 -14.70 -7.25 -5.05
N SER A 175 -14.01 -6.49 -4.20
CA SER A 175 -12.63 -6.80 -3.79
C SER A 175 -12.56 -8.13 -3.06
N THR A 176 -13.48 -8.35 -2.11
CA THR A 176 -13.60 -9.64 -1.40
C THR A 176 -13.79 -10.78 -2.40
N LYS A 177 -14.74 -10.63 -3.33
CA LYS A 177 -15.05 -11.65 -4.33
C LYS A 177 -13.83 -12.00 -5.18
N VAL A 178 -13.19 -11.01 -5.81
CA VAL A 178 -12.04 -11.23 -6.70
C VAL A 178 -10.87 -11.86 -5.96
N VAL A 179 -10.54 -11.36 -4.76
CA VAL A 179 -9.44 -11.93 -3.96
C VAL A 179 -9.68 -13.39 -3.61
N LEU A 180 -10.90 -13.76 -3.21
CA LEU A 180 -11.21 -15.15 -2.88
C LEU A 180 -11.19 -16.07 -4.11
N GLU A 181 -11.69 -15.60 -5.25
CA GLU A 181 -11.64 -16.32 -6.52
C GLU A 181 -10.19 -16.58 -6.98
N GLU A 182 -9.32 -15.56 -6.92
CA GLU A 182 -7.92 -15.70 -7.32
C GLU A 182 -7.10 -16.51 -6.31
N ARG A 183 -7.39 -16.36 -5.01
CA ARG A 183 -6.77 -17.21 -3.97
C ARG A 183 -7.07 -18.69 -4.17
N ALA A 184 -8.27 -19.04 -4.65
CA ALA A 184 -8.62 -20.43 -4.93
C ALA A 184 -7.86 -21.02 -6.13
N LYS A 185 -7.35 -20.16 -7.03
CA LYS A 185 -6.55 -20.53 -8.21
C LYS A 185 -5.04 -20.46 -7.95
N ALA A 186 -4.62 -19.80 -6.87
CA ALA A 186 -3.23 -19.52 -6.58
C ALA A 186 -2.41 -20.80 -6.42
N PRO A 187 -1.30 -20.95 -7.17
CA PRO A 187 -0.46 -22.14 -7.05
C PRO A 187 0.41 -22.08 -5.79
N SER A 188 0.80 -23.24 -5.28
CA SER A 188 1.58 -23.34 -4.03
C SER A 188 2.93 -22.62 -4.06
N HIS A 189 3.55 -22.46 -5.23
CA HIS A 189 4.85 -21.79 -5.41
C HIS A 189 4.73 -20.25 -5.55
N LYS A 190 3.52 -19.72 -5.75
CA LYS A 190 3.21 -18.30 -5.76
C LYS A 190 1.83 -18.08 -5.10
N PRO A 191 1.70 -18.28 -3.79
CA PRO A 191 0.38 -18.34 -3.15
C PRO A 191 -0.18 -16.95 -2.78
N LEU A 192 0.61 -15.89 -2.87
CA LEU A 192 0.25 -14.59 -2.32
C LEU A 192 -0.65 -13.80 -3.26
N ILE A 193 -1.78 -13.31 -2.74
CA ILE A 193 -2.64 -12.32 -3.41
C ILE A 193 -2.32 -10.94 -2.84
N LEU A 194 -2.18 -9.95 -3.72
CA LEU A 194 -2.00 -8.56 -3.36
C LEU A 194 -3.26 -7.75 -3.70
N THR A 195 -3.58 -6.75 -2.89
CA THR A 195 -4.48 -5.66 -3.29
C THR A 195 -3.80 -4.31 -3.11
N TYR A 196 -4.18 -3.33 -3.92
CA TYR A 196 -3.71 -1.95 -3.82
C TYR A 196 -4.88 -0.99 -4.01
N GLY A 197 -5.13 -0.10 -3.03
CA GLY A 197 -6.30 0.77 -3.04
C GLY A 197 -6.32 1.79 -1.91
N GLY A 198 -7.50 2.32 -1.61
CA GLY A 198 -7.70 3.29 -0.53
C GLY A 198 -7.63 2.63 0.86
N ALA A 199 -6.92 3.26 1.80
CA ALA A 199 -6.67 2.74 3.17
C ALA A 199 -7.95 2.35 3.95
N LEU A 200 -9.06 3.00 3.64
CA LEU A 200 -10.35 2.73 4.25
C LEU A 200 -10.87 1.32 3.91
N HIS A 201 -10.57 0.81 2.71
CA HIS A 201 -11.14 -0.44 2.22
C HIS A 201 -10.45 -1.69 2.77
N ASN A 202 -9.20 -1.58 3.25
CA ASN A 202 -8.41 -2.72 3.74
C ASN A 202 -8.42 -2.86 5.28
N ASP A 203 -9.05 -1.95 6.02
CA ASP A 203 -9.06 -1.93 7.50
C ASP A 203 -9.53 -3.27 8.10
N ILE A 204 -8.70 -3.93 8.93
CA ILE A 204 -9.13 -5.10 9.72
C ILE A 204 -10.15 -4.70 10.79
N GLU A 205 -9.92 -3.56 11.42
CA GLU A 205 -10.80 -2.97 12.44
C GLU A 205 -11.32 -1.62 11.91
N PRO A 206 -12.27 -1.65 10.97
CA PRO A 206 -12.85 -0.44 10.42
C PRO A 206 -13.55 0.37 11.52
N ARG A 207 -13.56 1.69 11.34
CA ARG A 207 -14.19 2.61 12.29
C ARG A 207 -15.71 2.45 12.30
N PRO A 208 -16.39 2.81 13.41
CA PRO A 208 -17.85 2.82 13.45
C PRO A 208 -18.47 3.58 12.28
N GLY A 209 -19.34 2.91 11.52
CA GLY A 209 -20.01 3.41 10.32
C GLY A 209 -19.30 3.13 9.00
N PHE A 210 -18.06 2.62 9.03
CA PHE A 210 -17.26 2.28 7.84
C PHE A 210 -17.13 0.78 7.62
N GLU A 211 -17.69 -0.05 8.52
CA GLU A 211 -17.57 -1.50 8.47
C GLU A 211 -18.01 -2.11 7.13
N PRO A 212 -19.13 -1.66 6.49
CA PRO A 212 -19.53 -2.20 5.19
C PRO A 212 -18.58 -1.85 4.05
N MET A 213 -17.75 -0.82 4.22
CA MET A 213 -16.81 -0.36 3.20
C MET A 213 -15.45 -1.05 3.29
N SER A 214 -15.17 -1.83 4.33
CA SER A 214 -13.92 -2.57 4.43
C SER A 214 -14.10 -4.04 4.08
N PHE A 215 -13.23 -4.55 3.22
CA PHE A 215 -13.11 -5.98 2.94
C PHE A 215 -12.22 -6.71 3.96
N GLY A 216 -11.52 -5.97 4.82
CA GLY A 216 -10.55 -6.51 5.78
C GLY A 216 -11.12 -7.58 6.73
N PRO A 217 -12.26 -7.36 7.42
CA PRO A 217 -12.82 -8.34 8.35
C PRO A 217 -13.20 -9.64 7.63
N ALA A 218 -13.83 -9.54 6.46
CA ALA A 218 -14.23 -10.69 5.67
C ALA A 218 -13.01 -11.49 5.18
N LEU A 219 -11.98 -10.83 4.66
CA LEU A 219 -10.78 -11.51 4.21
C LEU A 219 -9.97 -12.10 5.38
N LEU A 220 -9.92 -11.46 6.54
CA LEU A 220 -9.30 -12.04 7.74
C LEU A 220 -9.97 -13.36 8.14
N GLU A 221 -11.31 -13.39 8.17
CA GLU A 221 -12.07 -14.60 8.45
C GLU A 221 -11.80 -15.68 7.39
N LYS A 222 -11.97 -15.36 6.10
CA LYS A 222 -11.88 -16.32 4.99
C LYS A 222 -10.47 -16.81 4.69
N THR A 223 -9.44 -16.09 5.15
CA THR A 223 -8.05 -16.53 5.08
C THR A 223 -7.58 -17.26 6.33
N SER A 224 -8.45 -17.43 7.33
CA SER A 224 -8.13 -18.02 8.63
C SER A 224 -7.00 -17.26 9.34
N GLY A 225 -7.09 -15.93 9.35
CA GLY A 225 -6.09 -15.05 9.97
C GLY A 225 -4.88 -14.72 9.09
N ARG A 226 -4.80 -15.25 7.86
CA ARG A 226 -3.66 -15.03 6.94
C ARG A 226 -3.89 -13.86 5.97
N TYR A 227 -4.56 -12.82 6.46
CA TYR A 227 -4.76 -11.53 5.82
C TYR A 227 -3.95 -10.49 6.59
N ILE A 228 -3.17 -9.70 5.88
CA ILE A 228 -2.39 -8.60 6.44
C ILE A 228 -2.80 -7.31 5.76
N GLU A 229 -2.99 -6.30 6.57
CA GLU A 229 -3.30 -4.94 6.18
C GLU A 229 -2.05 -4.07 6.37
N ILE A 230 -1.65 -3.34 5.32
CA ILE A 230 -0.53 -2.41 5.36
C ILE A 230 -0.93 -1.09 4.72
N ASP A 231 -1.09 -0.04 5.52
CA ASP A 231 -1.25 1.31 4.99
C ASP A 231 0.10 1.93 4.69
N LEU A 232 0.31 2.32 3.44
CA LEU A 232 1.50 2.99 2.98
C LEU A 232 1.37 4.48 3.23
N VAL A 233 2.32 5.02 4.00
CA VAL A 233 2.32 6.41 4.42
C VAL A 233 3.49 7.13 3.79
N ARG A 234 3.17 8.16 3.01
CA ARG A 234 4.14 9.16 2.57
C ARG A 234 4.00 10.39 3.49
N PRO A 235 5.02 10.72 4.29
CA PRO A 235 4.94 11.87 5.20
C PRO A 235 4.94 13.22 4.47
N GLU A 236 5.46 13.27 3.23
CA GLU A 236 5.36 14.46 2.39
C GLU A 236 3.93 14.65 1.86
N GLY A 237 3.36 15.84 2.12
CA GLY A 237 2.05 16.22 1.61
C GLY A 237 0.86 15.71 2.40
N LEU A 238 1.06 15.43 3.70
CA LEU A 238 -0.04 15.16 4.61
C LEU A 238 -0.97 16.38 4.69
N ASN A 239 -2.20 16.22 4.20
CA ASN A 239 -3.29 17.13 4.53
C ASN A 239 -3.94 16.60 5.83
N GLU A 240 -3.76 17.35 6.92
CA GLU A 240 -4.22 16.97 8.26
C GLU A 240 -5.71 16.57 8.30
N SER A 241 -6.56 17.21 7.50
CA SER A 241 -8.02 16.98 7.58
C SER A 241 -8.48 15.60 7.11
N ALA A 242 -7.89 15.08 6.03
CA ALA A 242 -8.26 13.79 5.45
C ALA A 242 -7.55 12.61 6.16
N TRP A 243 -6.35 12.84 6.70
CA TRP A 243 -5.47 11.80 7.24
C TRP A 243 -5.52 11.70 8.76
N ALA A 244 -5.93 12.76 9.49
CA ALA A 244 -6.17 12.69 10.94
C ALA A 244 -7.24 11.67 11.33
N ARG A 245 -8.03 11.24 10.34
CA ARG A 245 -9.02 10.18 10.48
C ARG A 245 -8.48 8.80 10.13
N LEU A 246 -7.16 8.58 10.13
CA LEU A 246 -6.58 7.24 9.96
C LEU A 246 -5.99 6.76 11.28
N ALA A 247 -6.12 5.46 11.56
CA ALA A 247 -5.83 4.88 12.87
C ALA A 247 -4.36 5.03 13.31
N TRP A 248 -3.45 5.26 12.36
CA TRP A 248 -2.01 5.43 12.59
C TRP A 248 -1.57 6.90 12.66
N PHE A 249 -2.45 7.88 12.43
CA PHE A 249 -2.05 9.28 12.32
C PHE A 249 -1.32 9.79 13.58
N ASP A 250 -1.80 9.42 14.76
CA ASP A 250 -1.19 9.80 16.04
C ASP A 250 0.22 9.21 16.26
N ALA A 251 0.58 8.15 15.51
CA ALA A 251 1.89 7.54 15.59
C ALA A 251 2.96 8.34 14.83
N LEU A 252 2.56 9.15 13.84
CA LEU A 252 3.48 9.77 12.89
C LEU A 252 4.56 10.63 13.57
N PRO A 253 4.24 11.59 14.46
CA PRO A 253 5.29 12.45 15.02
C PRO A 253 6.35 11.66 15.79
N SER A 254 5.93 10.60 16.48
CA SER A 254 6.83 9.74 17.25
C SER A 254 7.65 8.80 16.36
N ALA A 255 7.05 8.27 15.30
CA ALA A 255 7.76 7.45 14.32
C ALA A 255 8.81 8.27 13.54
N GLU A 256 8.45 9.50 13.14
CA GLU A 256 9.34 10.39 12.39
C GLU A 256 10.52 10.90 13.21
N SER A 257 10.30 11.25 14.48
CA SER A 257 11.39 11.70 15.37
C SER A 257 12.38 10.58 15.72
N GLN A 258 11.97 9.32 15.63
CA GLN A 258 12.81 8.17 15.96
C GLN A 258 13.50 7.54 14.77
N ARG A 259 12.95 7.64 13.55
CA ARG A 259 13.57 7.03 12.35
C ARG A 259 14.79 7.82 11.90
N LYS A 260 15.81 7.11 11.39
CA LYS A 260 16.89 7.74 10.63
C LYS A 260 16.39 8.10 9.22
N PRO A 261 17.04 9.03 8.50
CA PRO A 261 16.58 9.46 7.17
C PRO A 261 16.41 8.33 6.13
N HIS A 262 17.24 7.28 6.20
CA HIS A 262 17.18 6.11 5.31
C HIS A 262 16.23 5.01 5.81
N GLU A 263 15.71 5.13 7.03
CA GLU A 263 14.87 4.11 7.64
C GLU A 263 13.40 4.34 7.27
N THR A 264 12.72 3.24 7.00
CA THR A 264 11.26 3.17 7.05
C THR A 264 10.82 2.79 8.46
N ALA A 265 9.63 3.20 8.87
CA ALA A 265 9.04 2.81 10.14
C ALA A 265 7.78 1.97 9.90
N LEU A 266 7.77 0.74 10.42
CA LEU A 266 6.59 -0.12 10.45
C LEU A 266 5.93 0.04 11.83
N VAL A 267 4.77 0.68 11.85
CA VAL A 267 3.94 0.88 13.05
C VAL A 267 2.91 -0.24 13.10
N ARG A 268 2.87 -0.99 14.21
CA ARG A 268 1.86 -2.04 14.42
C ARG A 268 0.64 -1.43 15.08
N ARG A 269 -0.49 -1.42 14.36
CA ARG A 269 -1.79 -0.95 14.88
C ARG A 269 -2.54 -2.04 15.66
N GLY A 270 -2.39 -3.29 15.23
CA GLY A 270 -3.02 -4.46 15.84
C GLY A 270 -2.42 -5.77 15.33
N PRO A 271 -3.02 -6.92 15.64
CA PRO A 271 -2.67 -8.18 15.00
C PRO A 271 -2.93 -8.10 13.49
N GLY A 272 -1.86 -8.21 12.69
CA GLY A 272 -1.96 -8.20 11.22
C GLY A 272 -2.25 -6.84 10.56
N SER A 273 -2.33 -5.76 11.33
CA SER A 273 -2.62 -4.40 10.84
C SER A 273 -1.44 -3.46 11.08
N TYR A 274 -0.96 -2.83 10.01
CA TYR A 274 0.28 -2.05 9.98
C TYR A 274 0.12 -0.73 9.23
N ALA A 275 0.91 0.26 9.63
CA ALA A 275 1.23 1.41 8.80
C ALA A 275 2.72 1.44 8.50
N LEU A 276 3.10 1.60 7.24
CA LEU A 276 4.49 1.65 6.78
C LEU A 276 4.82 3.07 6.31
N LEU A 277 5.55 3.80 7.14
CA LEU A 277 6.06 5.12 6.81
C LEU A 277 7.28 4.96 5.91
N LEU A 278 7.10 5.37 4.66
CA LEU A 278 8.13 5.33 3.65
C LEU A 278 9.15 6.46 3.86
N THR A 279 10.38 6.28 3.37
CA THR A 279 11.45 7.30 3.46
C THR A 279 11.08 8.59 2.72
N ALA A 280 11.61 9.72 3.17
CA ALA A 280 11.54 10.97 2.42
C ALA A 280 12.45 10.88 1.19
N ALA A 281 11.83 10.81 -0.01
CA ALA A 281 12.45 10.48 -1.29
C ALA A 281 13.09 9.06 -1.37
N PRO A 282 13.16 8.46 -2.58
CA PRO A 282 13.86 7.20 -2.75
C PRO A 282 15.35 7.42 -2.51
N LEU A 283 16.01 6.51 -1.79
CA LEU A 283 17.45 6.36 -1.92
C LEU A 283 17.72 6.08 -3.39
N ALA A 284 18.36 7.01 -4.09
CA ALA A 284 18.89 6.74 -5.40
C ALA A 284 19.80 5.52 -5.27
N LYS A 285 19.41 4.37 -5.83
CA LYS A 285 20.39 3.36 -6.19
C LYS A 285 21.25 4.04 -7.24
N GLU A 286 22.50 4.36 -6.89
CA GLU A 286 23.45 4.87 -7.88
C GLU A 286 23.43 3.90 -9.07
N PRO A 287 23.33 4.39 -10.31
CA PRO A 287 23.51 3.53 -11.46
C PRO A 287 24.92 2.95 -11.37
N SER A 288 24.99 1.61 -11.34
CA SER A 288 26.24 0.87 -11.46
C SER A 288 27.01 1.42 -12.66
N GLN A 289 28.21 1.93 -12.42
CA GLN A 289 29.16 2.34 -13.46
C GLN A 289 29.61 1.11 -14.26
N GLU A 290 28.76 0.61 -15.15
CA GLU A 290 29.15 -0.32 -16.21
C GLU A 290 28.40 0.07 -17.48
N LEU A 291 28.95 1.06 -18.17
CA LEU A 291 28.94 1.19 -19.64
C LEU A 291 29.69 2.47 -20.03
N GLN A 292 31.01 2.40 -19.94
CA GLN A 292 31.91 3.11 -20.84
C GLN A 292 32.90 2.09 -21.39
N GLN A 293 32.50 1.44 -22.49
CA GLN A 293 33.41 0.95 -23.52
C GLN A 293 33.11 1.74 -24.78
#